data_AF-A0A2I9DKW0-F1
#
_entry.id   AF-A0A2I9DKW0-F1
#
_cell.length_a   1.000
_cell.length_b   1.000
_cell.length_c   1.000
_cell.angle_alpha   90.00
_cell.angle_beta   90.00
_cell.angle_gamma   90.00
#
_symmetry.space_group_name_H-M   'P 1'
#
loop_
_entity.id
_entity.type
_entity.pdbx_description
1 polymer ?
#
loop_
_entity_poly.entity_id
_entity_poly.type
_entity_poly.pdbx_seq_one_letter_code
_entity_poly.pdbx_strand_id
1 'polypeptide(L)'
;MLSALFVNFCILVTFTSIGSLTYTGTERLHALRRALRYLVSVAGGLILIGYGIPLGEGVRVDFRHVPVALAGLFGGPLPALGVALPLALYRAWLGGDGAVGGVMGLLITAVVASIFRARFHHSRPTWRDAWAPFATFALANLSLLLVPGRGAQLFQTAYLPLTLIQGLGLLVTFAVIAVRFDSVGHSRTLHLLAYRDALTGLRNRRQFDRDLADLPADGRFHLLLLDLDDFKRLNDTLGHGFGDVVLRELGALLTAHTRSADRVYRVGGEEFGVLLHTADPEVAAGVANRLRALTRGQLGTRAGRPDWTLTFSAGLAPHVTSPSGTFGTADARLYEAKRSGRDRVVGEEASPFPVEVESAAARLDAVT
;
A
#
# COMPACT_ATOMS: atom_id res chain seq x y z
N MET A 1 -6.41 -25.91 33.78
CA MET A 1 -5.61 -26.22 32.56
C MET A 1 -6.15 -25.50 31.33
N LEU A 2 -7.43 -25.68 30.95
CA LEU A 2 -8.03 -25.04 29.76
C LEU A 2 -8.00 -23.51 29.79
N SER A 3 -8.28 -22.87 30.94
CA SER A 3 -8.19 -21.42 31.10
C SER A 3 -6.79 -20.87 30.83
N ALA A 4 -5.75 -21.54 31.32
CA ALA A 4 -4.37 -21.17 31.09
C ALA A 4 -3.95 -21.36 29.62
N LEU A 5 -4.42 -22.44 28.97
CA LEU A 5 -4.21 -22.64 27.53
C LEU A 5 -4.87 -21.55 26.69
N PHE A 6 -6.09 -21.14 27.05
CA PHE A 6 -6.80 -20.05 26.41
C PHE A 6 -6.05 -18.72 26.55
N VAL A 7 -5.56 -18.39 27.74
CA VAL A 7 -4.73 -17.18 27.97
C VAL A 7 -3.47 -17.22 27.11
N ASN A 8 -2.76 -18.36 27.06
CA ASN A 8 -1.55 -18.54 26.26
C ASN A 8 -1.85 -18.36 24.75
N PHE A 9 -2.98 -18.87 24.28
CA PHE A 9 -3.45 -18.70 22.91
C PHE A 9 -3.80 -17.22 22.60
N CYS A 10 -4.50 -16.53 23.49
CA CYS A 10 -4.82 -15.11 23.34
C CYS A 10 -3.55 -14.24 23.26
N ILE A 11 -2.53 -14.55 24.08
CA ILE A 11 -1.21 -13.89 24.00
C ILE A 11 -0.59 -14.12 22.62
N LEU A 12 -0.56 -15.37 22.14
CA LEU A 12 0.00 -15.70 20.83
C LEU A 12 -0.68 -14.90 19.70
N VAL A 13 -2.01 -14.91 19.65
CA VAL A 13 -2.79 -14.20 18.62
C VAL A 13 -2.59 -12.69 18.70
N THR A 14 -2.53 -12.13 19.92
CA THR A 14 -2.34 -10.69 20.13
C THR A 14 -0.97 -10.23 19.62
N PHE A 15 0.11 -10.89 20.04
CA PHE A 15 1.47 -10.52 19.61
C PHE A 15 1.69 -10.79 18.12
N THR A 16 1.10 -11.85 17.58
CA THR A 16 1.05 -12.10 16.13
C THR A 16 0.38 -10.94 15.40
N SER A 17 -0.78 -10.49 15.88
CA SER A 17 -1.55 -9.40 15.27
C SER A 17 -0.78 -8.09 15.31
N ILE A 18 -0.17 -7.73 16.45
CA ILE A 18 0.69 -6.54 16.58
C ILE A 18 1.89 -6.64 15.63
N GLY A 19 2.56 -7.80 15.59
CA GLY A 19 3.68 -8.05 14.70
C GLY A 19 3.29 -7.92 13.23
N SER A 20 2.06 -8.30 12.87
CA SER A 20 1.56 -8.21 11.50
C SER A 20 1.47 -6.76 10.98
N LEU A 21 1.22 -5.78 11.86
CA LEU A 21 1.16 -4.35 11.51
C LEU A 21 2.49 -3.82 10.96
N THR A 22 3.60 -4.49 11.28
CA THR A 22 4.93 -4.09 10.79
C THR A 22 5.21 -4.54 9.36
N TYR A 23 4.31 -5.29 8.70
CA TYR A 23 4.44 -5.67 7.29
C TYR A 23 3.98 -4.58 6.28
N THR A 24 3.30 -3.50 6.72
CA THR A 24 2.68 -2.53 5.81
C THR A 24 3.42 -1.19 5.74
N GLY A 25 3.90 -0.74 4.57
CA GLY A 25 4.27 0.66 4.25
C GLY A 25 5.58 0.85 3.46
N THR A 26 6.21 2.02 3.55
CA THR A 26 7.22 2.51 2.56
C THR A 26 8.65 1.95 2.74
N GLU A 27 9.41 1.90 1.64
CA GLU A 27 10.83 1.46 1.57
C GLU A 27 11.73 2.09 2.65
N ARG A 28 11.55 3.40 2.92
CA ARG A 28 12.38 4.16 3.87
C ARG A 28 12.36 3.63 5.32
N LEU A 29 11.32 2.92 5.74
CA LEU A 29 11.16 2.43 7.12
C LEU A 29 11.41 0.92 7.28
N HIS A 30 12.00 0.27 6.28
CA HIS A 30 12.13 -1.19 6.26
C HIS A 30 12.97 -1.75 7.43
N ALA A 31 14.11 -1.14 7.75
CA ALA A 31 14.98 -1.61 8.83
C ALA A 31 14.32 -1.51 10.22
N LEU A 32 13.73 -0.35 10.53
CA LEU A 32 13.03 -0.10 11.80
C LEU A 32 11.89 -1.10 12.02
N ARG A 33 11.10 -1.38 10.98
CA ARG A 33 9.95 -2.29 11.08
C ARG A 33 10.37 -3.75 11.20
N ARG A 34 11.45 -4.16 10.55
CA ARG A 34 12.06 -5.48 10.81
C ARG A 34 12.49 -5.60 12.27
N ALA A 35 13.16 -4.60 12.82
CA ALA A 35 13.56 -4.58 14.23
C ALA A 35 12.35 -4.67 15.17
N LEU A 36 11.29 -3.88 14.90
CA LEU A 36 10.06 -3.91 15.69
C LEU A 36 9.37 -5.29 15.64
N ARG A 37 9.36 -5.94 14.48
CA ARG A 37 8.81 -7.30 14.33
C ARG A 37 9.54 -8.32 15.20
N TYR A 38 10.87 -8.25 15.26
CA TYR A 38 11.67 -9.10 16.14
C TYR A 38 11.38 -8.82 17.60
N LEU A 39 11.34 -7.54 17.98
CA LEU A 39 11.06 -7.13 19.35
C LEU A 39 9.69 -7.65 19.83
N VAL A 40 8.65 -7.50 19.01
CA VAL A 40 7.30 -7.99 19.32
C VAL A 40 7.28 -9.52 19.43
N SER A 41 7.99 -10.23 18.55
CA SER A 41 8.06 -11.70 18.58
C SER A 41 8.78 -12.22 19.82
N VAL A 42 9.88 -11.58 20.22
CA VAL A 42 10.62 -11.91 21.45
C VAL A 42 9.78 -11.59 22.68
N ALA A 43 9.19 -10.39 22.76
CA ALA A 43 8.35 -10.00 23.89
C ALA A 43 7.16 -10.95 24.07
N GLY A 44 6.48 -11.30 22.97
CA GLY A 44 5.40 -12.29 22.98
C GLY A 44 5.87 -13.66 23.46
N GLY A 45 7.02 -14.14 22.96
CA GLY A 45 7.61 -15.40 23.41
C GLY A 45 7.96 -15.43 24.90
N LEU A 46 8.50 -14.34 25.45
CA LEU A 46 8.86 -14.24 26.87
C LEU A 46 7.60 -14.29 27.75
N ILE A 47 6.54 -13.58 27.35
CA ILE A 47 5.25 -13.60 28.06
C ILE A 47 4.62 -14.99 27.98
N LEU A 48 4.69 -15.68 26.83
CA LEU A 48 4.20 -17.05 26.69
C LEU A 48 4.88 -18.03 27.66
N ILE A 49 6.20 -17.87 27.90
CA ILE A 49 6.94 -18.67 28.89
C ILE A 49 6.44 -18.38 30.31
N GLY A 50 6.18 -17.12 30.64
CA GLY A 50 5.69 -16.70 31.96
C GLY A 50 4.29 -17.26 32.28
N TYR A 51 3.42 -17.32 31.28
CA TYR A 51 2.06 -17.88 31.39
C TYR A 51 1.99 -19.37 31.00
N GLY A 52 3.11 -20.09 31.03
CA GLY A 52 3.16 -21.51 30.70
C GLY A 52 2.48 -22.40 31.74
N ILE A 53 1.74 -23.38 31.26
CA ILE A 53 0.97 -24.33 32.07
C ILE A 53 1.93 -25.36 32.69
N PRO A 54 2.03 -25.46 34.03
CA PRO A 54 2.92 -26.44 34.66
C PRO A 54 2.41 -27.87 34.44
N LEU A 55 3.29 -28.77 33.97
CA LEU A 55 3.06 -30.22 33.87
C LEU A 55 3.78 -31.03 34.97
N GLY A 56 4.64 -30.37 35.74
CA GLY A 56 5.50 -30.96 36.77
C GLY A 56 6.60 -29.98 37.17
N GLU A 57 7.52 -30.40 38.04
CA GLU A 57 8.65 -29.57 38.47
C GLU A 57 9.50 -29.15 37.26
N GLY A 58 9.55 -27.84 37.00
CA GLY A 58 10.38 -27.26 35.94
C GLY A 58 9.91 -27.48 34.50
N VAL A 59 8.76 -28.12 34.23
CA VAL A 59 8.25 -28.33 32.85
C VAL A 59 6.94 -27.58 32.64
N ARG A 60 6.90 -26.73 31.61
CA ARG A 60 5.76 -25.88 31.27
C ARG A 60 5.36 -26.02 29.80
N VAL A 61 4.05 -26.05 29.55
CA VAL A 61 3.43 -26.06 28.22
C VAL A 61 3.02 -24.65 27.83
N ASP A 62 3.44 -24.23 26.65
CA ASP A 62 3.06 -22.95 26.06
C ASP A 62 3.38 -22.94 24.55
N PHE A 63 3.06 -21.82 23.91
CA PHE A 63 3.29 -21.57 22.49
C PHE A 63 4.62 -20.89 22.17
N ARG A 64 5.64 -20.88 23.07
CA ARG A 64 6.92 -20.16 22.85
C ARG A 64 7.64 -20.55 21.57
N HIS A 65 7.42 -21.77 21.08
CA HIS A 65 8.02 -22.28 19.85
C HIS A 65 7.38 -21.65 18.60
N VAL A 66 6.14 -21.16 18.68
CA VAL A 66 5.40 -20.61 17.53
C VAL A 66 6.04 -19.32 17.00
N PRO A 67 6.39 -18.30 17.82
CA PRO A 67 7.12 -17.12 17.35
C PRO A 67 8.46 -17.46 16.68
N VAL A 68 9.20 -18.44 17.20
CA VAL A 68 10.46 -18.90 16.60
C VAL A 68 10.23 -19.58 15.25
N ALA A 69 9.23 -20.45 15.17
CA ALA A 69 8.88 -21.13 13.93
C ALA A 69 8.46 -20.14 12.85
N LEU A 70 7.68 -19.10 13.19
CA LEU A 70 7.31 -18.04 12.26
C LEU A 70 8.52 -17.26 11.75
N ALA A 71 9.44 -16.89 12.65
CA ALA A 71 10.67 -16.21 12.27
C ALA A 71 11.51 -17.07 11.30
N GLY A 72 11.59 -18.38 11.52
CA GLY A 72 12.28 -19.31 10.61
C GLY A 72 11.59 -19.48 9.26
N LEU A 73 10.27 -19.69 9.26
CA LEU A 73 9.49 -19.94 8.03
C LEU A 73 9.48 -18.73 7.09
N PHE A 74 9.38 -17.51 7.63
CA PHE A 74 9.32 -16.28 6.83
C PHE A 74 10.68 -15.60 6.64
N GLY A 75 11.53 -15.65 7.66
CA GLY A 75 12.80 -14.91 7.69
C GLY A 75 14.04 -15.78 7.48
N GLY A 76 13.94 -17.09 7.68
CA GLY A 76 15.07 -18.02 7.64
C GLY A 76 15.88 -18.04 8.94
N PRO A 77 17.13 -18.54 8.89
CA PRO A 77 17.88 -18.91 10.09
C PRO A 77 18.27 -17.73 10.97
N LEU A 78 18.71 -16.61 10.39
CA LEU A 78 19.12 -15.43 11.17
C LEU A 78 17.95 -14.85 11.99
N PRO A 79 16.77 -14.59 11.39
CA PRO A 79 15.56 -14.23 12.12
C PRO A 79 15.14 -15.23 13.19
N ALA A 80 15.17 -16.53 12.85
CA ALA A 80 14.80 -17.59 13.78
C ALA A 80 15.68 -17.60 15.03
N LEU A 81 17.00 -17.49 14.85
CA LEU A 81 17.96 -17.42 15.94
C LEU A 81 17.81 -16.12 16.74
N GLY A 82 17.54 -14.99 16.07
CA GLY A 82 17.28 -13.71 16.73
C GLY A 82 16.10 -13.76 17.70
N VAL A 83 15.08 -14.58 17.43
CA VAL A 83 13.96 -14.82 18.36
C VAL A 83 14.27 -15.96 19.34
N ALA A 84 14.90 -17.04 18.90
CA ALA A 84 15.16 -18.23 19.72
C ALA A 84 16.17 -17.98 20.84
N LEU A 85 17.25 -17.24 20.58
CA LEU A 85 18.34 -17.04 21.54
C LEU A 85 17.88 -16.29 22.81
N PRO A 86 17.18 -15.15 22.73
CA PRO A 86 16.64 -14.49 23.94
C PRO A 86 15.71 -15.39 24.74
N LEU A 87 14.84 -16.16 24.06
CA LEU A 87 13.91 -17.08 24.71
C LEU A 87 14.63 -18.26 25.37
N ALA A 88 15.67 -18.78 24.71
CA ALA A 88 16.51 -19.86 25.24
C ALA A 88 17.31 -19.40 26.46
N LEU A 89 17.91 -18.21 26.41
CA LEU A 89 18.62 -17.62 27.55
C LEU A 89 17.69 -17.40 28.75
N TYR A 90 16.52 -16.81 28.51
CA TYR A 90 15.52 -16.64 29.57
C TYR A 90 15.05 -17.98 30.13
N ARG A 91 14.87 -18.99 29.27
CA ARG A 91 14.48 -20.33 29.69
C ARG A 91 15.56 -21.04 30.51
N ALA A 92 16.83 -20.89 30.14
CA ALA A 92 17.95 -21.41 30.90
C ALA A 92 18.04 -20.74 32.27
N TRP A 93 17.83 -19.42 32.33
CA TRP A 93 17.85 -18.65 33.58
C TRP A 93 16.76 -19.08 34.58
N LEU A 94 15.57 -19.44 34.12
CA LEU A 94 14.51 -19.98 34.99
C LEU A 94 14.86 -21.32 35.67
N GLY A 95 15.85 -22.05 35.15
CA GLY A 95 16.29 -23.32 35.74
C GLY A 95 15.23 -24.44 35.73
N GLY A 96 15.47 -25.45 36.56
CA GLY A 96 14.62 -26.65 36.70
C GLY A 96 14.87 -27.73 35.64
N ASP A 97 14.34 -28.93 35.90
CA ASP A 97 14.63 -30.15 35.12
C ASP A 97 14.33 -30.03 33.62
N GLY A 98 13.35 -29.20 33.26
CA GLY A 98 12.98 -28.93 31.87
C GLY A 98 13.87 -27.92 31.13
N ALA A 99 14.92 -27.36 31.75
CA ALA A 99 15.70 -26.26 31.17
C ALA A 99 16.42 -26.68 29.89
N VAL A 100 17.17 -27.78 29.94
CA VAL A 100 17.92 -28.32 28.79
C VAL A 100 16.99 -28.68 27.63
N GLY A 101 15.92 -29.43 27.91
CA GLY A 101 14.93 -29.79 26.90
C GLY A 101 14.24 -28.58 26.27
N GLY A 102 13.91 -27.54 27.06
CA GLY A 102 13.30 -26.31 26.57
C GLY A 102 14.22 -25.49 25.67
N VAL A 103 15.50 -25.36 26.04
CA VAL A 103 16.52 -24.68 25.21
C VAL A 103 16.73 -25.41 23.90
N MET A 104 16.96 -26.73 23.95
CA MET A 104 17.18 -27.53 22.75
C MET A 104 15.97 -27.52 21.83
N GLY A 105 14.75 -27.59 22.37
CA GLY A 105 13.53 -27.51 21.56
C GLY A 105 13.42 -26.18 20.81
N LEU A 106 13.78 -25.05 21.43
CA LEU A 106 13.78 -23.73 20.76
C LEU A 106 14.79 -23.66 19.62
N LEU A 107 16.00 -24.19 19.82
CA LEU A 107 17.04 -24.23 18.79
C LEU A 107 16.66 -25.16 17.63
N ILE A 108 16.13 -26.35 17.93
CA ILE A 108 15.62 -27.30 16.92
C ILE A 108 14.48 -26.64 16.12
N THR A 109 13.56 -25.95 16.80
CA THR A 109 12.47 -25.21 16.14
C THR A 109 13.04 -24.20 15.13
N ALA A 110 14.04 -23.42 15.53
CA ALA A 110 14.66 -22.41 14.67
C ALA A 110 15.28 -23.02 13.41
N VAL A 111 15.98 -24.15 13.56
CA VAL A 111 16.61 -24.88 12.45
C VAL A 111 15.56 -25.48 11.52
N VAL A 112 14.64 -26.29 12.05
CA VAL A 112 13.65 -27.04 11.25
C VAL A 112 12.70 -26.09 10.52
N ALA A 113 12.21 -25.05 11.20
CA ALA A 113 11.35 -24.04 10.56
C ALA A 113 12.07 -23.31 9.42
N SER A 114 13.37 -23.05 9.57
CA SER A 114 14.19 -22.41 8.53
C SER A 114 14.43 -23.31 7.32
N ILE A 115 14.52 -24.63 7.52
CA ILE A 115 14.59 -25.61 6.42
C ILE A 115 13.30 -25.58 5.60
N PHE A 116 12.14 -25.53 6.26
CA PHE A 116 10.85 -25.47 5.57
C PHE A 116 10.58 -24.14 4.86
N ARG A 117 11.38 -23.09 5.08
CA ARG A 117 11.23 -21.77 4.42
C ARG A 117 11.03 -21.86 2.92
N ALA A 118 11.81 -22.68 2.20
CA ALA A 118 11.76 -22.76 0.74
C ALA A 118 10.35 -23.08 0.21
N ARG A 119 9.57 -23.85 0.98
CA ARG A 119 8.19 -24.22 0.68
C ARG A 119 7.20 -23.06 0.83
N PHE A 120 7.44 -22.15 1.77
CA PHE A 120 6.55 -21.04 2.13
C PHE A 120 6.99 -19.67 1.58
N HIS A 121 8.23 -19.54 1.09
CA HIS A 121 8.79 -18.27 0.64
C HIS A 121 8.19 -17.77 -0.69
N HIS A 122 7.73 -18.67 -1.55
CA HIS A 122 7.29 -18.35 -2.92
C HIS A 122 5.79 -18.57 -3.17
N SER A 123 5.03 -19.09 -2.19
CA SER A 123 3.62 -19.42 -2.39
C SER A 123 2.83 -19.26 -1.11
N ARG A 124 1.56 -18.84 -1.24
CA ARG A 124 0.63 -18.83 -0.12
C ARG A 124 0.50 -20.28 0.42
N PRO A 125 0.53 -20.48 1.74
CA PRO A 125 0.33 -21.81 2.32
C PRO A 125 -0.97 -22.42 1.79
N THR A 126 -0.89 -23.64 1.26
CA THR A 126 -2.06 -24.39 0.82
C THR A 126 -2.42 -25.46 1.85
N TRP A 127 -3.60 -26.09 1.71
CA TRP A 127 -3.95 -27.24 2.55
C TRP A 127 -2.92 -28.38 2.48
N ARG A 128 -2.15 -28.47 1.39
CA ARG A 128 -1.06 -29.44 1.21
C ARG A 128 0.17 -29.15 2.09
N ASP A 129 0.25 -27.95 2.66
CA ASP A 129 1.37 -27.51 3.51
C ASP A 129 1.02 -27.57 5.00
N ALA A 130 -0.21 -27.97 5.34
CA ALA A 130 -0.72 -27.99 6.71
C ALA A 130 0.04 -28.97 7.63
N TRP A 131 0.75 -29.96 7.07
CA TRP A 131 1.54 -30.91 7.84
C TRP A 131 2.87 -30.31 8.35
N ALA A 132 3.43 -29.31 7.69
CA ALA A 132 4.77 -28.80 8.01
C ALA A 132 4.87 -28.14 9.40
N PRO A 133 3.86 -27.38 9.88
CA PRO A 133 3.78 -26.96 11.29
C PRO A 133 3.90 -28.13 12.27
N PHE A 134 3.15 -29.22 12.05
CA PHE A 134 3.19 -30.39 12.92
C PHE A 134 4.53 -31.11 12.86
N ALA A 135 5.12 -31.26 11.66
CA ALA A 135 6.45 -31.86 11.52
C ALA A 135 7.53 -31.03 12.24
N THR A 136 7.44 -29.70 12.18
CA THR A 136 8.36 -28.79 12.87
C THR A 136 8.34 -29.03 14.38
N PHE A 137 7.16 -29.07 14.98
CA PHE A 137 7.02 -29.28 16.42
C PHE A 137 7.22 -30.74 16.83
N ALA A 138 6.89 -31.71 15.96
CA ALA A 138 7.17 -33.13 16.21
C ALA A 138 8.67 -33.37 16.40
N LEU A 139 9.52 -32.70 15.60
CA LEU A 139 10.97 -32.76 15.75
C LEU A 139 11.47 -31.96 16.95
N ALA A 140 10.94 -30.75 17.17
CA ALA A 140 11.33 -29.93 18.31
C ALA A 140 11.01 -30.62 19.66
N ASN A 141 9.85 -31.25 19.77
CA ASN A 141 9.39 -31.90 21.01
C ASN A 141 10.11 -33.21 21.33
N LEU A 142 10.99 -33.72 20.45
CA LEU A 142 11.93 -34.80 20.81
C LEU A 142 12.87 -34.36 21.95
N SER A 143 13.08 -33.05 22.12
CA SER A 143 13.89 -32.51 23.22
C SER A 143 13.32 -32.80 24.61
N LEU A 144 12.05 -33.23 24.73
CA LEU A 144 11.47 -33.69 25.99
C LEU A 144 12.20 -34.92 26.55
N LEU A 145 12.80 -35.74 25.69
CA LEU A 145 13.60 -36.89 26.12
C LEU A 145 14.87 -36.49 26.88
N LEU A 146 15.31 -35.24 26.73
CA LEU A 146 16.49 -34.69 27.42
C LEU A 146 16.18 -34.23 28.86
N VAL A 147 14.92 -34.33 29.32
CA VAL A 147 14.56 -34.00 30.69
C VAL A 147 15.07 -35.10 31.63
N PRO A 148 15.99 -34.79 32.56
CA PRO A 148 16.57 -35.79 33.45
C PRO A 148 15.51 -36.52 34.28
N GLY A 149 15.61 -37.85 34.38
CA GLY A 149 14.74 -38.69 35.21
C GLY A 149 13.28 -38.83 34.77
N ARG A 150 12.76 -37.93 33.91
CA ARG A 150 11.33 -37.87 33.54
C ARG A 150 11.06 -37.80 32.03
N GLY A 151 12.10 -37.76 31.19
CA GLY A 151 11.97 -37.57 29.74
C GLY A 151 11.06 -38.60 29.06
N ALA A 152 11.20 -39.89 29.39
CA ALA A 152 10.35 -40.94 28.82
C ALA A 152 8.87 -40.79 29.20
N GLN A 153 8.60 -40.45 30.48
CA GLN A 153 7.24 -40.22 30.98
C GLN A 153 6.59 -39.01 30.29
N LEU A 154 7.34 -37.91 30.16
CA LEU A 154 6.87 -36.69 29.50
C LEU A 154 6.67 -36.91 28.00
N PHE A 155 7.53 -37.70 27.37
CA PHE A 155 7.36 -38.07 25.97
C PHE A 155 6.06 -38.86 25.75
N GLN A 156 5.78 -39.86 26.57
CA GLN A 156 4.56 -40.66 26.43
C GLN A 156 3.27 -39.85 26.69
N THR A 157 3.31 -38.88 27.61
CA THR A 157 2.11 -38.16 28.06
C THR A 157 1.90 -36.81 27.36
N ALA A 158 2.96 -36.09 27.03
CA ALA A 158 2.89 -34.70 26.57
C ALA A 158 3.31 -34.50 25.11
N TYR A 159 4.10 -35.40 24.50
CA TYR A 159 4.64 -35.22 23.14
C TYR A 159 3.54 -34.97 22.10
N LEU A 160 2.54 -35.84 22.02
CA LEU A 160 1.48 -35.75 21.03
C LEU A 160 0.56 -34.54 21.29
N PRO A 161 0.02 -34.32 22.50
CA PRO A 161 -0.76 -33.11 22.79
C PRO A 161 0.00 -31.80 22.49
N LEU A 162 1.28 -31.70 22.87
CA LEU A 162 2.10 -30.52 22.61
C LEU A 162 2.27 -30.26 21.12
N THR A 163 2.58 -31.30 20.35
CA THR A 163 2.78 -31.20 18.91
C THR A 163 1.51 -30.77 18.19
N LEU A 164 0.36 -31.32 18.58
CA LEU A 164 -0.94 -30.94 18.03
C LEU A 164 -1.32 -29.51 18.38
N ILE A 165 -1.17 -29.12 19.66
CA ILE A 165 -1.47 -27.78 20.15
C ILE A 165 -0.60 -26.75 19.43
N GLN A 166 0.73 -26.92 19.43
CA GLN A 166 1.66 -25.98 18.81
C GLN A 166 1.47 -25.91 17.29
N GLY A 167 1.25 -27.05 16.63
CA GLY A 167 0.95 -27.12 15.20
C GLY A 167 -0.32 -26.35 14.84
N LEU A 168 -1.40 -26.55 15.60
CA LEU A 168 -2.64 -25.79 15.45
C LEU A 168 -2.43 -24.30 15.72
N GLY A 169 -1.66 -23.95 16.76
CA GLY A 169 -1.32 -22.57 17.09
C GLY A 169 -0.61 -21.86 15.92
N LEU A 170 0.37 -22.53 15.30
CA LEU A 170 1.06 -21.99 14.13
C LEU A 170 0.14 -21.89 12.90
N LEU A 171 -0.76 -22.85 12.66
CA LEU A 171 -1.77 -22.76 11.60
C LEU A 171 -2.72 -21.58 11.80
N VAL A 172 -3.21 -21.36 13.02
CA VAL A 172 -4.04 -20.21 13.35
C VAL A 172 -3.28 -18.92 13.11
N THR A 173 -2.04 -18.82 13.57
CA THR A 173 -1.21 -17.64 13.31
C THR A 173 -1.03 -17.41 11.80
N PHE A 174 -0.81 -18.45 11.00
CA PHE A 174 -0.78 -18.32 9.54
C PHE A 174 -2.08 -17.75 8.99
N ALA A 175 -3.24 -18.26 9.43
CA ALA A 175 -4.54 -17.75 9.00
C ALA A 175 -4.73 -16.27 9.37
N VAL A 176 -4.36 -15.86 10.58
CA VAL A 176 -4.42 -14.46 11.03
C VAL A 176 -3.56 -13.56 10.14
N ILE A 177 -2.32 -13.98 9.85
CA ILE A 177 -1.40 -13.24 8.98
C ILE A 177 -1.96 -13.17 7.55
N ALA A 178 -2.48 -14.27 7.01
CA ALA A 178 -3.03 -14.35 5.66
C ALA A 178 -4.22 -13.40 5.46
N VAL A 179 -5.19 -13.41 6.38
CA VAL A 179 -6.36 -12.52 6.36
C VAL A 179 -5.94 -11.05 6.39
N ARG A 180 -4.91 -10.70 7.17
CA ARG A 180 -4.37 -9.34 7.21
C ARG A 180 -3.76 -8.92 5.89
N PHE A 181 -2.94 -9.78 5.27
CA PHE A 181 -2.34 -9.47 3.97
C PHE A 181 -3.41 -9.28 2.88
N ASP A 182 -4.45 -10.10 2.87
CA ASP A 182 -5.56 -9.97 1.92
C ASP A 182 -6.35 -8.67 2.11
N SER A 183 -6.58 -8.27 3.36
CA SER A 183 -7.25 -7.01 3.68
C SER A 183 -6.49 -5.79 3.14
N VAL A 184 -5.16 -5.80 3.27
CA VAL A 184 -4.30 -4.71 2.78
C VAL A 184 -4.26 -4.69 1.25
N GLY A 185 -4.19 -5.86 0.60
CA GLY A 185 -4.17 -5.98 -0.86
C GLY A 185 -5.48 -5.51 -1.52
N HIS A 186 -6.62 -5.87 -0.92
CA HIS A 186 -7.93 -5.37 -1.37
C HIS A 186 -8.03 -3.86 -1.21
N SER A 187 -7.59 -3.30 -0.07
CA SER A 187 -7.64 -1.87 0.15
C SER A 187 -6.86 -1.09 -0.91
N ARG A 188 -5.66 -1.56 -1.31
CA ARG A 188 -4.84 -0.92 -2.35
C ARG A 188 -5.48 -0.99 -3.74
N THR A 189 -6.07 -2.13 -4.10
CA THR A 189 -6.76 -2.32 -5.39
C THR A 189 -8.02 -1.47 -5.46
N LEU A 190 -8.81 -1.45 -4.37
CA LEU A 190 -9.96 -0.56 -4.22
C LEU A 190 -9.54 0.91 -4.29
N HIS A 191 -8.40 1.29 -3.70
CA HIS A 191 -7.88 2.66 -3.79
C HIS A 191 -7.48 3.04 -5.22
N LEU A 192 -6.81 2.15 -5.95
CA LEU A 192 -6.43 2.38 -7.34
C LEU A 192 -7.66 2.49 -8.24
N LEU A 193 -8.63 1.57 -8.11
CA LEU A 193 -9.90 1.64 -8.83
C LEU A 193 -10.75 2.85 -8.45
N ALA A 194 -10.65 3.33 -7.20
CA ALA A 194 -11.40 4.48 -6.74
C ALA A 194 -10.90 5.82 -7.31
N TYR A 195 -9.61 5.93 -7.64
CA TYR A 195 -8.96 7.21 -7.96
C TYR A 195 -8.17 7.25 -9.28
N ARG A 196 -8.07 6.14 -10.00
CA ARG A 196 -7.45 6.06 -11.33
C ARG A 196 -8.46 5.62 -12.38
N ASP A 197 -8.30 6.15 -13.58
CA ASP A 197 -9.04 5.72 -14.77
C ASP A 197 -8.43 4.42 -15.30
N ALA A 198 -9.26 3.40 -15.52
CA ALA A 198 -8.80 2.06 -15.88
C ALA A 198 -8.19 2.00 -17.30
N LEU A 199 -8.63 2.87 -18.20
CA LEU A 199 -8.17 2.87 -19.59
C LEU A 199 -6.82 3.59 -19.74
N THR A 200 -6.71 4.79 -19.18
CA THR A 200 -5.56 5.68 -19.38
C THR A 200 -4.52 5.62 -18.25
N GLY A 201 -4.88 5.06 -17.09
CA GLY A 201 -4.03 5.07 -15.89
C GLY A 201 -3.89 6.46 -15.24
N LEU A 202 -4.55 7.48 -15.76
CA LEU A 202 -4.60 8.82 -15.17
C LEU A 202 -5.42 8.84 -13.89
N ARG A 203 -5.38 9.96 -13.16
CA ARG A 203 -6.35 10.20 -12.08
C ARG A 203 -7.75 10.33 -12.67
N ASN A 204 -8.76 9.75 -12.03
CA ASN A 204 -10.14 9.81 -12.51
C ASN A 204 -10.89 11.06 -12.00
N ARG A 205 -12.16 11.21 -12.41
CA ARG A 205 -13.06 12.28 -11.95
C ARG A 205 -13.13 12.41 -10.43
N ARG A 206 -13.18 11.31 -9.70
CA ARG A 206 -13.27 11.33 -8.23
C ARG A 206 -12.03 11.94 -7.59
N GLN A 207 -10.84 11.63 -8.11
CA GLN A 207 -9.60 12.26 -7.65
C GLN A 207 -9.51 13.72 -8.09
N PHE A 208 -10.00 14.05 -9.28
CA PHE A 208 -10.08 15.42 -9.77
C PHE A 208 -10.93 16.31 -8.84
N ASP A 209 -12.17 15.89 -8.54
CA ASP A 209 -13.08 16.64 -7.68
C ASP A 209 -12.49 16.87 -6.28
N ARG A 210 -11.83 15.84 -5.73
CA ARG A 210 -11.14 15.93 -4.44
C ARG A 210 -9.96 16.90 -4.50
N ASP A 211 -9.08 16.74 -5.48
CA ASP A 211 -7.88 17.56 -5.60
C ASP A 211 -8.24 19.03 -5.80
N LEU A 212 -9.23 19.33 -6.63
CA LEU A 212 -9.68 20.71 -6.84
C LEU A 212 -10.33 21.29 -5.58
N ALA A 213 -11.02 20.48 -4.77
CA ALA A 213 -11.59 20.91 -3.50
C ALA A 213 -10.55 21.17 -2.40
N ASP A 214 -9.44 20.42 -2.42
CA ASP A 214 -8.36 20.53 -1.43
C ASP A 214 -7.35 21.65 -1.78
N LEU A 215 -7.40 22.21 -2.99
CA LEU A 215 -6.49 23.30 -3.40
C LEU A 215 -6.96 24.66 -2.87
N PRO A 216 -6.01 25.54 -2.48
CA PRO A 216 -6.35 26.90 -2.09
C PRO A 216 -6.76 27.70 -3.34
N ALA A 217 -7.89 28.40 -3.25
CA ALA A 217 -8.39 29.29 -4.29
C ALA A 217 -7.71 30.67 -4.24
N ASP A 218 -6.37 30.68 -4.36
CA ASP A 218 -5.53 31.87 -4.25
C ASP A 218 -4.87 32.29 -5.56
N GLY A 219 -5.33 31.75 -6.69
CA GLY A 219 -4.82 32.07 -8.03
C GLY A 219 -3.51 31.36 -8.40
N ARG A 220 -2.92 30.56 -7.51
CA ARG A 220 -1.71 29.77 -7.84
C ARG A 220 -1.96 28.56 -8.72
N PHE A 221 -3.22 28.26 -9.01
CA PHE A 221 -3.61 27.12 -9.84
C PHE A 221 -4.53 27.56 -10.97
N HIS A 222 -4.37 26.91 -12.12
CA HIS A 222 -5.26 27.06 -13.26
C HIS A 222 -5.79 25.70 -13.68
N LEU A 223 -7.09 25.62 -13.96
CA LEU A 223 -7.74 24.45 -14.52
C LEU A 223 -7.82 24.60 -16.04
N LEU A 224 -7.18 23.69 -16.75
CA LEU A 224 -7.41 23.44 -18.17
C LEU A 224 -8.38 22.26 -18.31
N LEU A 225 -9.61 22.53 -18.73
CA LEU A 225 -10.58 21.49 -19.08
C LEU A 225 -10.60 21.35 -20.61
N LEU A 226 -10.35 20.14 -21.12
CA LEU A 226 -10.23 19.89 -22.55
C LEU A 226 -11.04 18.67 -22.97
N ASP A 227 -11.41 18.65 -24.25
CA ASP A 227 -12.22 17.61 -24.87
C ASP A 227 -11.78 17.38 -26.32
N LEU A 228 -11.67 16.11 -26.71
CA LEU A 228 -11.24 15.72 -28.06
C LEU A 228 -12.29 16.11 -29.11
N ASP A 229 -11.84 16.86 -30.12
CA ASP A 229 -12.71 17.30 -31.19
C ASP A 229 -13.18 16.13 -32.06
N ASP A 230 -14.49 16.09 -32.34
CA ASP A 230 -15.13 15.09 -33.20
C ASP A 230 -14.87 13.62 -32.80
N PHE A 231 -14.62 13.35 -31.51
CA PHE A 231 -14.31 11.99 -31.01
C PHE A 231 -15.41 10.97 -31.30
N LYS A 232 -16.68 11.38 -31.21
CA LYS A 232 -17.80 10.52 -31.64
C LYS A 232 -17.68 10.07 -33.09
N ARG A 233 -17.39 11.00 -34.01
CA ARG A 233 -17.20 10.67 -35.44
C ARG A 233 -16.01 9.75 -35.65
N LEU A 234 -14.93 9.93 -34.88
CA LEU A 234 -13.78 9.04 -34.88
C LEU A 234 -14.17 7.61 -34.48
N ASN A 235 -14.93 7.46 -33.38
CA ASN A 235 -15.45 6.16 -32.95
C ASN A 235 -16.39 5.54 -33.97
N ASP A 236 -17.28 6.33 -34.57
CA ASP A 236 -18.21 5.85 -35.60
C ASP A 236 -17.47 5.38 -36.86
N THR A 237 -16.30 5.96 -37.17
CA THR A 237 -15.51 5.62 -38.37
C THR A 237 -14.53 4.46 -38.14
N LEU A 238 -13.89 4.39 -36.96
CA LEU A 238 -12.77 3.49 -36.69
C LEU A 238 -13.04 2.49 -35.55
N GLY A 239 -14.20 2.57 -34.92
CA GLY A 239 -14.60 1.74 -33.79
C GLY A 239 -14.01 2.20 -32.46
N HIS A 240 -14.69 1.82 -31.37
CA HIS A 240 -14.30 2.18 -30.01
C HIS A 240 -12.88 1.70 -29.62
N GLY A 241 -12.42 0.58 -30.17
CA GLY A 241 -11.06 0.09 -29.90
C GLY A 241 -9.97 1.06 -30.33
N PHE A 242 -10.17 1.79 -31.44
CA PHE A 242 -9.26 2.84 -31.87
C PHE A 242 -9.42 4.10 -31.02
N GLY A 243 -10.65 4.49 -30.68
CA GLY A 243 -10.90 5.59 -29.73
C GLY A 243 -10.18 5.38 -28.40
N ASP A 244 -10.18 4.16 -27.89
CA ASP A 244 -9.46 3.80 -26.68
C ASP A 244 -7.93 3.97 -26.81
N VAL A 245 -7.35 3.67 -27.98
CA VAL A 245 -5.94 3.94 -28.27
C VAL A 245 -5.66 5.44 -28.25
N VAL A 246 -6.52 6.23 -28.90
CA VAL A 246 -6.39 7.70 -28.92
C VAL A 246 -6.44 8.28 -27.51
N LEU A 247 -7.36 7.81 -26.66
CA LEU A 247 -7.47 8.27 -25.27
C LEU A 247 -6.23 7.92 -24.43
N ARG A 248 -5.68 6.71 -24.60
CA ARG A 248 -4.43 6.29 -23.94
C ARG A 248 -3.25 7.16 -24.36
N GLU A 249 -3.09 7.38 -25.66
CA GLU A 249 -1.99 8.18 -26.18
C GLU A 249 -2.12 9.66 -25.84
N LEU A 250 -3.34 10.20 -25.81
CA LEU A 250 -3.57 11.56 -25.32
C LEU A 250 -3.16 11.69 -23.85
N GLY A 251 -3.61 10.76 -22.99
CA GLY A 251 -3.23 10.77 -21.59
C GLY A 251 -1.72 10.69 -21.37
N ALA A 252 -1.02 9.87 -22.15
CA ALA A 252 0.44 9.75 -22.13
C ALA A 252 1.12 11.04 -22.61
N LEU A 253 0.64 11.64 -23.70
CA LEU A 253 1.15 12.90 -24.25
C LEU A 253 1.01 14.05 -23.26
N LEU A 254 -0.19 14.22 -22.67
CA LEU A 254 -0.44 15.25 -21.65
C LEU A 254 0.52 15.07 -20.47
N THR A 255 0.63 13.85 -19.94
CA THR A 255 1.51 13.54 -18.80
C THR A 255 2.98 13.84 -19.10
N ALA A 256 3.47 13.46 -20.28
CA ALA A 256 4.86 13.65 -20.69
C ALA A 256 5.25 15.14 -20.89
N HIS A 257 4.26 16.03 -21.02
CA HIS A 257 4.46 17.44 -21.36
C HIS A 257 3.94 18.41 -20.28
N THR A 258 3.55 17.85 -19.13
CA THR A 258 3.27 18.55 -17.88
C THR A 258 4.38 18.30 -16.85
N ARG A 259 4.56 19.23 -15.90
CA ARG A 259 5.60 19.12 -14.86
C ARG A 259 5.11 18.23 -13.71
N SER A 260 6.02 17.81 -12.83
CA SER A 260 5.67 17.01 -11.64
C SER A 260 4.72 17.70 -10.66
N ALA A 261 4.69 19.04 -10.68
CA ALA A 261 3.77 19.85 -9.88
C ALA A 261 2.36 19.94 -10.49
N ASP A 262 2.23 19.71 -11.79
CA ASP A 262 0.95 19.69 -12.49
C ASP A 262 0.27 18.33 -12.32
N ARG A 263 -1.04 18.28 -12.55
CA ARG A 263 -1.82 17.06 -12.36
C ARG A 263 -2.76 16.85 -13.55
N VAL A 264 -2.68 15.67 -14.16
CA VAL A 264 -3.50 15.28 -15.31
C VAL A 264 -4.57 14.26 -14.89
N TYR A 265 -5.79 14.47 -15.38
CA TYR A 265 -6.98 13.70 -15.04
C TYR A 265 -7.74 13.31 -16.31
N ARG A 266 -8.42 12.16 -16.28
CA ARG A 266 -9.53 11.88 -17.17
C ARG A 266 -10.83 12.10 -16.41
N VAL A 267 -11.59 13.08 -16.87
CA VAL A 267 -12.75 13.65 -16.16
C VAL A 267 -14.05 13.02 -16.66
N GLY A 268 -14.09 12.66 -17.95
CA GLY A 268 -15.24 12.05 -18.61
C GLY A 268 -14.81 11.05 -19.69
N GLY A 269 -15.71 10.76 -20.63
CA GLY A 269 -15.46 9.83 -21.73
C GLY A 269 -14.28 10.28 -22.60
N GLU A 270 -14.39 11.48 -23.18
CA GLU A 270 -13.36 12.12 -24.02
C GLU A 270 -12.78 13.40 -23.41
N GLU A 271 -13.16 13.69 -22.15
CA GLU A 271 -12.79 14.89 -21.42
C GLU A 271 -11.61 14.66 -20.46
N PHE A 272 -10.67 15.58 -20.48
CA PHE A 272 -9.49 15.58 -19.61
C PHE A 272 -9.39 16.90 -18.85
N GLY A 273 -8.82 16.83 -17.66
CA GLY A 273 -8.51 17.98 -16.83
C GLY A 273 -7.02 18.06 -16.58
N VAL A 274 -6.45 19.25 -16.61
CA VAL A 274 -5.07 19.50 -16.17
C VAL A 274 -5.08 20.64 -15.16
N LEU A 275 -4.64 20.36 -13.93
CA LEU A 275 -4.38 21.39 -12.92
C LEU A 275 -2.92 21.83 -13.06
N LEU A 276 -2.73 23.06 -13.48
CA LEU A 276 -1.43 23.71 -13.68
C LEU A 276 -1.07 24.48 -12.43
N HIS A 277 0.11 24.23 -11.85
CA HIS A 277 0.59 24.97 -10.68
C HIS A 277 1.41 26.17 -11.13
N THR A 278 0.74 27.29 -11.35
CA THR A 278 1.32 28.58 -11.72
C THR A 278 0.39 29.71 -11.32
N ALA A 279 0.97 30.77 -10.75
CA ALA A 279 0.26 32.03 -10.50
C ALA A 279 0.20 32.94 -11.73
N ASP A 280 1.00 32.64 -12.76
CA ASP A 280 1.10 33.42 -13.99
C ASP A 280 0.13 32.89 -15.06
N PRO A 281 -0.88 33.68 -15.48
CA PRO A 281 -1.84 33.29 -16.52
C PRO A 281 -1.21 33.08 -17.90
N GLU A 282 -0.16 33.82 -18.26
CA GLU A 282 0.53 33.68 -19.53
C GLU A 282 1.27 32.33 -19.60
N VAL A 283 1.90 31.94 -18.48
CA VAL A 283 2.52 30.61 -18.36
C VAL A 283 1.47 29.51 -18.49
N ALA A 284 0.31 29.66 -17.85
CA ALA A 284 -0.79 28.69 -17.96
C ALA A 284 -1.29 28.56 -19.41
N ALA A 285 -1.53 29.69 -20.07
CA ALA A 285 -1.94 29.74 -21.48
C ALA A 285 -0.88 29.16 -22.41
N GLY A 286 0.41 29.44 -22.17
CA GLY A 286 1.53 28.89 -22.91
C GLY A 286 1.61 27.37 -22.82
N VAL A 287 1.39 26.80 -21.63
CA VAL A 287 1.32 25.35 -21.44
C VAL A 287 0.11 24.77 -22.19
N ALA A 288 -1.07 25.36 -22.05
CA ALA A 288 -2.28 24.89 -22.71
C ALA A 288 -2.15 24.88 -24.25
N ASN A 289 -1.65 25.97 -24.82
CA ASN A 289 -1.41 26.09 -26.27
C ASN A 289 -0.34 25.11 -26.76
N ARG A 290 0.71 24.87 -25.96
CA ARG A 290 1.73 23.86 -26.28
C ARG A 290 1.12 22.45 -26.32
N LEU A 291 0.30 22.08 -25.33
CA LEU A 291 -0.38 20.77 -25.31
C LEU A 291 -1.31 20.60 -26.52
N ARG A 292 -2.01 21.67 -26.93
CA ARG A 292 -2.85 21.67 -28.15
C ARG A 292 -2.01 21.41 -29.39
N ALA A 293 -0.95 22.18 -29.59
CA ALA A 293 -0.08 22.06 -30.75
C ALA A 293 0.58 20.67 -30.84
N LEU A 294 1.02 20.11 -29.71
CA LEU A 294 1.58 18.76 -29.64
C LEU A 294 0.53 17.69 -29.94
N THR A 295 -0.70 17.85 -29.45
CA THR A 295 -1.81 16.93 -29.79
C THR A 295 -2.06 16.93 -31.29
N ARG A 296 -2.25 18.12 -31.88
CA ARG A 296 -2.44 18.28 -33.32
C ARG A 296 -1.32 17.65 -34.15
N GLY A 297 -0.07 17.82 -33.75
CA GLY A 297 1.09 17.37 -34.50
C GLY A 297 1.53 15.93 -34.24
N GLN A 298 1.14 15.32 -33.12
CA GLN A 298 1.70 14.03 -32.69
C GLN A 298 0.66 12.95 -32.38
N LEU A 299 -0.56 13.30 -31.96
CA LEU A 299 -1.50 12.30 -31.43
C LEU A 299 -1.90 11.26 -32.48
N GLY A 300 -2.12 11.68 -33.74
CA GLY A 300 -2.39 10.74 -34.84
C GLY A 300 -1.25 9.74 -35.03
N THR A 301 0.00 10.23 -35.12
CA THR A 301 1.20 9.39 -35.23
C THR A 301 1.34 8.42 -34.05
N ARG A 302 1.13 8.90 -32.82
CA ARG A 302 1.19 8.06 -31.61
C ARG A 302 0.12 6.97 -31.60
N ALA A 303 -1.06 7.27 -32.11
CA ALA A 303 -2.15 6.31 -32.26
C ALA A 303 -1.99 5.37 -33.47
N GLY A 304 -0.88 5.45 -34.22
CA GLY A 304 -0.62 4.60 -35.40
C GLY A 304 -1.30 5.07 -36.69
N ARG A 305 -1.74 6.32 -36.76
CA ARG A 305 -2.39 6.96 -37.91
C ARG A 305 -1.78 8.35 -38.19
N PRO A 306 -0.58 8.41 -38.78
CA PRO A 306 0.12 9.69 -39.01
C PRO A 306 -0.64 10.64 -39.95
N ASP A 307 -1.47 10.11 -40.85
CA ASP A 307 -2.27 10.94 -41.79
C ASP A 307 -3.46 11.64 -41.13
N TRP A 308 -3.74 11.35 -39.86
CA TRP A 308 -4.88 11.89 -39.13
C TRP A 308 -4.44 13.03 -38.23
N THR A 309 -5.08 14.19 -38.41
CA THR A 309 -4.93 15.33 -37.49
C THR A 309 -6.02 15.23 -36.42
N LEU A 310 -5.60 14.92 -35.19
CA LEU A 310 -6.48 14.86 -34.03
C LEU A 310 -6.26 16.09 -33.15
N THR A 311 -7.34 16.80 -32.83
CA THR A 311 -7.28 18.05 -32.06
C THR A 311 -8.13 17.96 -30.81
N PHE A 312 -7.93 18.92 -29.90
CA PHE A 312 -8.85 19.13 -28.78
C PHE A 312 -9.19 20.62 -28.69
N SER A 313 -10.37 20.88 -28.13
CA SER A 313 -10.75 22.21 -27.66
C SER A 313 -10.57 22.28 -26.15
N ALA A 314 -10.26 23.46 -25.61
CA ALA A 314 -10.06 23.61 -24.17
C ALA A 314 -10.52 24.97 -23.62
N GLY A 315 -10.98 24.96 -22.37
CA GLY A 315 -11.20 26.13 -21.55
C GLY A 315 -10.19 26.19 -20.40
N LEU A 316 -9.53 27.33 -20.24
CA LEU A 316 -8.56 27.58 -19.17
C LEU A 316 -9.17 28.56 -18.16
N ALA A 317 -9.23 28.20 -16.88
CA ALA A 317 -9.78 29.04 -15.82
C ALA A 317 -8.84 29.14 -14.61
N PRO A 318 -8.64 30.34 -14.02
CA PRO A 318 -7.90 30.48 -12.78
C PRO A 318 -8.72 29.91 -11.60
N HIS A 319 -8.02 29.34 -10.62
CA HIS A 319 -8.61 28.85 -9.38
C HIS A 319 -8.55 29.94 -8.29
N VAL A 320 -9.52 30.86 -8.33
CA VAL A 320 -9.59 32.05 -7.46
C VAL A 320 -10.90 32.15 -6.67
N THR A 321 -11.84 31.23 -6.88
CA THR A 321 -13.15 31.24 -6.20
C THR A 321 -13.41 29.93 -5.47
N SER A 322 -14.23 29.06 -6.04
CA SER A 322 -14.59 27.76 -5.49
C SER A 322 -14.32 26.67 -6.54
N PRO A 323 -14.21 25.40 -6.14
CA PRO A 323 -14.06 24.28 -7.07
C PRO A 323 -15.14 24.26 -8.15
N SER A 324 -16.39 24.49 -7.76
CA SER A 324 -17.52 24.54 -8.69
C SER A 324 -17.49 25.76 -9.60
N GLY A 325 -17.09 26.92 -9.09
CA GLY A 325 -16.91 28.14 -9.88
C GLY A 325 -15.82 27.97 -10.93
N THR A 326 -14.64 27.50 -10.53
CA THR A 326 -13.51 27.24 -11.45
C THR A 326 -13.88 26.21 -12.52
N PHE A 327 -14.55 25.11 -12.13
CA PHE A 327 -15.01 24.12 -13.10
C PHE A 327 -16.03 24.72 -14.08
N GLY A 328 -17.01 25.46 -13.59
CA GLY A 328 -18.03 26.10 -14.43
C GLY A 328 -17.43 27.13 -15.40
N THR A 329 -16.45 27.91 -14.98
CA THR A 329 -15.73 28.84 -15.87
C THR A 329 -14.93 28.11 -16.93
N ALA A 330 -14.23 27.03 -16.58
CA ALA A 330 -13.48 26.23 -17.54
C ALA A 330 -14.41 25.55 -18.56
N ASP A 331 -15.56 25.04 -18.11
CA ASP A 331 -16.58 24.42 -18.96
C ASP A 331 -17.21 25.42 -19.95
N ALA A 332 -17.58 26.62 -19.47
CA ALA A 332 -18.10 27.67 -20.34
C ALA A 332 -17.08 28.08 -21.43
N ARG A 333 -15.80 28.20 -21.06
CA ARG A 333 -14.71 28.51 -22.00
C ARG A 333 -14.45 27.35 -22.99
N LEU A 334 -14.55 26.09 -22.54
CA LEU A 334 -14.46 24.92 -23.43
C LEU A 334 -15.62 24.90 -24.43
N TYR A 335 -16.84 25.20 -23.97
CA TYR A 335 -18.01 25.30 -24.82
C TYR A 335 -17.84 26.40 -25.89
N GLU A 336 -17.32 27.56 -25.50
CA GLU A 336 -16.96 28.64 -26.43
C GLU A 336 -15.91 28.19 -27.45
N ALA A 337 -14.84 27.50 -27.02
CA ALA A 337 -13.82 26.97 -27.91
C ALA A 337 -14.43 26.06 -29.00
N LYS A 338 -15.35 25.18 -28.62
CA LYS A 338 -16.06 24.29 -29.55
C LYS A 338 -16.96 25.05 -30.53
N ARG A 339 -17.66 26.10 -30.08
CA ARG A 339 -18.54 26.92 -30.93
C ARG A 339 -17.76 27.83 -31.88
N SER A 340 -16.59 28.28 -31.48
CA SER A 340 -15.76 29.20 -32.26
C SER A 340 -14.94 28.49 -33.35
N GLY A 341 -15.17 27.19 -33.60
CA GLY A 341 -14.53 26.44 -34.67
C GLY A 341 -13.51 25.39 -34.21
N ARG A 342 -13.50 25.03 -32.92
CA ARG A 342 -12.66 23.98 -32.33
C ARG A 342 -11.15 24.26 -32.43
N ASP A 343 -10.32 23.28 -32.06
CA ASP A 343 -8.84 23.32 -32.05
C ASP A 343 -8.27 24.62 -31.48
N ARG A 344 -8.75 24.99 -30.28
CA ARG A 344 -8.34 26.23 -29.61
C ARG A 344 -8.45 26.14 -28.11
N VAL A 345 -7.74 27.04 -27.45
CA VAL A 345 -7.84 27.26 -26.01
C VAL A 345 -8.50 28.62 -25.80
N VAL A 346 -9.55 28.67 -25.00
CA VAL A 346 -10.18 29.91 -24.53
C VAL A 346 -9.80 30.12 -23.07
N GLY A 347 -9.23 31.28 -22.76
CA GLY A 347 -8.79 31.69 -21.43
C GLY A 347 -8.93 33.20 -21.27
N GLU A 348 -8.55 33.74 -20.11
CA GLU A 348 -8.41 35.20 -19.97
C GLU A 348 -7.35 35.69 -20.95
N GLU A 349 -7.71 36.69 -21.78
CA GLU A 349 -6.73 37.45 -22.54
C GLU A 349 -5.83 38.18 -21.56
N ALA A 350 -4.52 38.20 -21.84
CA ALA A 350 -3.56 38.99 -21.09
C ALA A 350 -4.05 40.44 -21.03
N SER A 351 -4.41 40.92 -19.84
CA SER A 351 -4.63 42.34 -19.63
C SER A 351 -3.30 43.05 -19.91
N PRO A 352 -3.24 44.02 -20.85
CA PRO A 352 -2.02 44.78 -21.11
C PRO A 352 -1.66 45.76 -19.98
N PHE A 353 -2.40 45.75 -18.87
CA PHE A 353 -2.18 46.63 -17.73
C PHE A 353 -1.80 45.81 -16.49
N PRO A 354 -0.66 46.09 -15.84
CA PRO A 354 -0.35 45.54 -14.54
C PRO A 354 -1.40 46.05 -13.55
N VAL A 355 -2.09 45.12 -12.89
CA VAL A 355 -2.92 45.44 -11.73
C VAL A 355 -1.97 45.98 -10.66
N GLU A 356 -2.09 47.26 -10.35
CA GLU A 356 -1.39 47.88 -9.23
C GLU A 356 -1.72 47.07 -7.97
N VAL A 357 -0.70 46.45 -7.41
CA VAL A 357 -0.77 45.85 -6.08
C VAL A 357 -0.90 47.01 -5.11
N GLU A 358 -2.13 47.34 -4.73
CA GLU A 358 -2.40 48.28 -3.64
C GLU A 358 -1.79 47.69 -2.36
N SER A 359 -0.61 48.21 -2.00
CA SER A 359 0.13 47.76 -0.83
C SER A 359 -0.71 47.98 0.42
N ALA A 360 -0.95 46.91 1.18
CA ALA A 360 -1.60 46.92 2.48
C ALA A 360 -0.76 47.59 3.60
N ALA A 361 -0.02 48.66 3.28
CA ALA A 361 0.84 49.39 4.21
C ALA A 361 0.24 50.72 4.71
N ALA A 362 -0.95 51.13 4.25
CA ALA A 362 -1.52 52.44 4.58
C ALA A 362 -2.71 52.43 5.58
N ARG A 363 -2.83 51.42 6.45
CA ARG A 363 -3.87 51.38 7.51
C ARG A 363 -3.30 51.24 8.93
N LEU A 364 -2.25 51.97 9.27
CA LEU A 364 -1.74 52.02 10.65
C LEU A 364 -1.46 53.43 11.21
N ASP A 365 -1.66 54.51 10.47
CA ASP A 365 -1.38 55.89 10.95
C ASP A 365 -2.64 56.73 11.24
N ALA A 366 -3.76 56.12 11.60
CA ALA A 366 -4.97 56.85 12.00
C ALA A 366 -5.60 56.33 13.31
N VAL A 367 -4.76 56.09 14.33
CA VAL A 367 -5.16 56.15 15.74
C VAL A 367 -3.98 56.68 16.56
N THR A 368 -3.82 58.00 16.58
CA THR A 368 -3.21 58.76 17.68
C THR A 368 -3.94 60.08 17.83
#